data_AF-A0A839JUQ1-F1
#
_entry.id   AF-A0A839JUQ1-F1
#
_cell.length_a   1.000
_cell.length_b   1.000
_cell.length_c   1.000
_cell.angle_alpha   90.00
_cell.angle_beta   90.00
_cell.angle_gamma   90.00
#
_symmetry.space_group_name_H-M   'P 1'
#
loop_
_entity.id
_entity.type
_entity.pdbx_description
1 polymer ?
#
loop_
_entity_poly.entity_id
_entity_poly.type
_entity_poly.pdbx_seq_one_letter_code
_entity_poly.pdbx_strand_id
1 'polypeptide(L)' 'MKNRIKELRAQYNLTQQDLANEVGVRRETIVFLELGKYNPSLKLAFL' A
#
# COMPACT_ATOMS: atom_id res chain seq x y z
N MET A 1 -10.43 4.88 -2.68
CA MET A 1 -9.63 5.02 -3.91
C MET A 1 -9.34 3.63 -4.46
N LYS A 2 -9.60 3.36 -5.75
CA LYS A 2 -9.07 2.16 -6.42
C LYS A 2 -7.67 2.50 -6.93
N ASN A 3 -6.63 1.85 -6.39
CA ASN A 3 -5.29 1.92 -6.95
C ASN A 3 -5.01 0.67 -7.80
N ARG A 4 -4.01 0.76 -8.68
CA ARG A 4 -3.57 -0.35 -9.55
C ARG A 4 -2.23 -0.96 -9.09
N ILE A 5 -1.83 -0.71 -7.85
CA ILE A 5 -0.50 -1.11 -7.35
C ILE A 5 -0.36 -2.63 -7.39
N LYS A 6 -1.39 -3.37 -6.96
CA LYS A 6 -1.39 -4.84 -7.00
C LYS A 6 -1.26 -5.39 -8.42
N GLU A 7 -1.96 -4.80 -9.39
CA GLU A 7 -1.88 -5.19 -10.80
C GLU A 7 -0.48 -4.97 -11.37
N LEU A 8 0.06 -3.75 -11.22
CA LEU A 8 1.38 -3.39 -11.73
C LEU A 8 2.46 -4.25 -11.08
N ARG A 9 2.42 -4.40 -9.75
CA ARG A 9 3.36 -5.23 -9.01
C ARG A 9 3.37 -6.68 -9.51
N ALA A 10 2.19 -7.25 -9.79
CA ALA A 10 2.06 -8.60 -10.34
C ALA A 10 2.61 -8.70 -11.78
N GLN A 11 2.44 -7.67 -12.62
CA GLN A 11 3.02 -7.64 -13.96
C GLN A 11 4.55 -7.70 -13.95
N TYR A 12 5.17 -7.15 -12.91
CA TYR A 12 6.62 -7.19 -12.71
C TYR A 12 7.10 -8.38 -11.85
N ASN A 13 6.23 -9.33 -11.49
CA ASN A 13 6.54 -10.45 -10.59
C ASN A 13 7.15 -10.03 -9.24
N LEU A 14 6.80 -8.84 -8.75
CA LEU A 14 7.31 -8.31 -7.48
C LEU A 14 6.43 -8.78 -6.32
N THR A 15 7.02 -9.08 -5.16
CA THR A 15 6.27 -9.18 -3.90
C THR A 15 6.04 -7.78 -3.32
N GLN A 16 5.16 -7.66 -2.32
CA GLN A 16 4.96 -6.38 -1.61
C GLN A 16 6.26 -5.89 -0.95
N GLN A 17 7.12 -6.82 -0.52
CA GLN A 17 8.42 -6.49 0.07
C GLN A 17 9.39 -5.99 -1.01
N ASP A 18 9.41 -6.61 -2.19
CA ASP A 18 10.30 -6.20 -3.27
C ASP A 18 9.96 -4.79 -3.75
N LEU A 19 8.67 -4.51 -3.96
CA LEU A 19 8.23 -3.16 -4.31
C LEU A 19 8.57 -2.14 -3.22
N ALA A 20 8.45 -2.52 -1.94
CA ALA A 20 8.80 -1.65 -0.83
C ALA A 20 10.30 -1.32 -0.80
N ASN A 21 11.14 -2.31 -1.07
CA ASN A 21 12.59 -2.14 -1.16
C ASN A 21 12.98 -1.23 -2.33
N GLU A 22 12.38 -1.44 -3.52
CA GLU A 22 12.61 -0.65 -4.73
C GLU A 22 12.29 0.84 -4.53
N VAL A 23 11.17 1.16 -3.86
CA VAL A 23 10.71 2.55 -3.69
C VAL A 23 11.11 3.15 -2.33
N GLY A 24 11.88 2.43 -1.52
CA GLY A 24 12.41 2.92 -0.25
C GLY A 24 11.37 3.17 0.83
N VAL A 25 10.31 2.36 0.88
CA VAL A 25 9.24 2.47 1.90
C VAL A 25 9.12 1.18 2.71
N ARG A 26 8.31 1.23 3.78
CA ARG A 26 7.98 0.03 4.55
C ARG A 26 6.98 -0.85 3.78
N ARG A 27 7.08 -2.17 3.92
CA ARG A 27 6.13 -3.13 3.32
C ARG A 27 4.68 -2.82 3.74
N GLU A 28 4.47 -2.41 4.99
CA GLU A 28 3.16 -2.00 5.50
C GLU A 28 2.56 -0.86 4.68
N THR A 29 3.38 0.09 4.21
CA THR A 29 2.93 1.19 3.35
C THR A 29 2.33 0.64 2.04
N ILE A 30 3.01 -0.32 1.40
CA ILE A 30 2.48 -0.98 0.19
C ILE A 30 1.18 -1.72 0.49
N VAL A 31 1.10 -2.42 1.63
CA VAL A 31 -0.12 -3.12 2.08
C VAL A 31 -1.29 -2.14 2.27
N PHE A 32 -1.08 -1.02 2.97
CA PHE A 32 -2.12 0.00 3.18
C PHE A 32 -2.59 0.62 1.87
N LEU A 33 -1.63 0.91 0.98
CA LEU A 33 -1.92 1.40 -0.36
C LEU A 33 -2.78 0.38 -1.11
N GLU A 34 -2.36 -0.88 -1.24
CA GLU A 34 -3.11 -1.93 -1.95
C GLU A 34 -4.50 -2.19 -1.36
N LEU A 35 -4.64 -2.18 -0.03
CA LEU A 35 -5.93 -2.37 0.63
C LEU A 35 -6.91 -1.22 0.41
N GLY A 36 -6.45 -0.08 -0.12
CA GLY A 36 -7.25 1.14 -0.25
C GLY A 36 -7.70 1.72 1.09
N LYS A 37 -7.23 1.14 2.20
CA LYS A 37 -7.43 1.59 3.58
C LYS A 37 -6.33 2.57 3.95
N TYR A 38 -6.26 3.67 3.22
CA TYR A 38 -5.94 4.93 3.89
C TYR A 38 -7.27 5.40 4.47
N ASN A 39 -7.59 4.94 5.68
CA ASN A 39 -8.73 5.44 6.44
C ASN A 39 -8.20 6.44 7.48
N PRO A 40 -7.98 7.72 7.11
CA PRO A 40 -7.53 8.73 8.07
C PRO A 40 -8.56 8.99 9.20
N SER A 41 -9.75 8.38 9.18
CA SER A 41 -10.83 8.72 10.10
C SER A 41 -10.85 8.00 11.44
N LEU A 42 -10.06 6.95 11.70
CA LEU A 42 -10.12 6.30 13.02
C LEU A 42 -9.33 7.02 14.13
N LYS A 43 -8.44 7.96 13.77
CA LYS A 43 -7.77 8.84 14.74
C LYS A 43 -8.53 10.15 15.02
N LEU A 44 -9.55 10.48 14.23
CA LEU A 44 -10.32 11.72 14.38
C LEU A 44 -11.64 11.52 15.16
N ALA A 45 -12.12 10.28 15.31
CA ALA A 45 -13.38 9.99 16.00
C ALA A 45 -13.30 9.98 17.55
N PHE A 46 -12.11 10.25 18.11
CA PHE A 46 -11.89 10.37 19.57
C PHE A 46 -11.52 11.81 20.00
N LEU A 47 -11.80 12.81 19.15
CA LEU A 47 -11.73 14.23 19.54
C LEU A 47 -13.12 14.86 19.52
#